data_AF-A0AA87CUI2-F1
#
_entry.id   AF-A0AA87CUI2-F1
#
_cell.length_a   1.000
_cell.length_b   1.000
_cell.length_c   1.000
_cell.angle_alpha   90.00
_cell.angle_beta   90.00
_cell.angle_gamma   90.00
#
_symmetry.space_group_name_H-M   'P 1'
#
loop_
_entity.id
_entity.type
_entity.pdbx_description
1 polymer ?
#
loop_
_entity_poly.entity_id
_entity_poly.type
_entity_poly.pdbx_seq_one_letter_code
_entity_poly.pdbx_strand_id
1 'polypeptide(L)'
;MIRPIVDVHQNRYDIPVIVASNPLYTAIITDPVNIYVMVDNDWLGHVGLVIDDGDKAILYDPSGGYMGCGEKCLANQMAHRGSGEFMPYPDFDWDTYLSYHKWSSDDLVVIQFTIPSEHAERLKNIIFNNNYADHFHCATNVSRVLRESGGIFKNLEDGFRTPWGVKNELLDMKPPEVLFPHVK
;
A
#
# COMPACT_ATOMS: atom_id res chain seq x y z
N MET A 1 25.58 -3.05 -6.58
CA MET A 1 25.33 -3.53 -5.21
C MET A 1 23.83 -3.76 -5.12
N ILE A 2 23.37 -4.99 -4.83
CA ILE A 2 21.94 -5.30 -4.71
C ILE A 2 21.46 -4.71 -3.38
N ARG A 3 20.39 -3.89 -3.38
CA ARG A 3 19.82 -3.36 -2.12
C ARG A 3 19.25 -4.53 -1.31
N PRO A 4 19.52 -4.64 0.00
CA PRO A 4 18.91 -5.70 0.80
C PRO A 4 17.38 -5.54 0.78
N ILE A 5 16.66 -6.66 0.68
CA ILE A 5 15.20 -6.67 0.87
C ILE A 5 14.94 -6.36 2.34
N VAL A 6 14.17 -5.29 2.59
CA VAL A 6 13.75 -4.90 3.93
C VAL A 6 12.34 -5.44 4.15
N ASP A 7 12.17 -6.24 5.19
CA ASP A 7 10.85 -6.59 5.73
C ASP A 7 10.26 -5.36 6.42
N VAL A 8 9.05 -4.94 6.05
CA VAL A 8 8.38 -3.76 6.64
C VAL A 8 8.17 -3.90 8.15
N HIS A 9 8.03 -5.13 8.65
CA HIS A 9 7.91 -5.41 10.09
C HIS A 9 9.21 -5.14 10.86
N GLN A 10 10.33 -5.01 10.15
CA GLN A 10 11.65 -4.73 10.70
C GLN A 10 12.17 -3.36 10.24
N ASN A 11 11.27 -2.44 9.86
CA ASN A 11 11.65 -1.12 9.40
C ASN A 11 12.44 -0.35 10.47
N ARG A 12 13.44 0.44 10.04
CA ARG A 12 14.38 1.12 10.96
C ARG A 12 13.80 2.29 11.74
N TYR A 13 12.56 2.68 11.43
CA TYR A 13 11.91 3.88 11.96
C TYR A 13 10.85 3.54 13.00
N ASP A 14 10.72 2.26 13.39
CA ASP A 14 9.73 1.74 14.33
C ASP A 14 8.28 2.13 13.95
N ILE A 15 8.00 2.27 12.64
CA ILE A 15 6.65 2.57 12.15
C ILE A 15 5.74 1.36 12.41
N PRO A 16 4.58 1.54 13.04
CA PRO A 16 3.68 0.43 13.35
C PRO A 16 3.12 -0.20 12.07
N VAL A 17 3.14 -1.54 12.04
CA VAL A 17 2.46 -2.35 11.03
C VAL A 17 1.26 -3.04 11.67
N ILE A 18 0.04 -2.63 11.29
CA ILE A 18 -1.22 -3.19 11.78
C ILE A 18 -1.66 -4.29 10.83
N VAL A 19 -1.69 -5.53 11.31
CA VAL A 19 -2.20 -6.67 10.55
C VAL A 19 -3.73 -6.71 10.65
N ALA A 20 -4.41 -6.29 9.60
CA ALA A 20 -5.88 -6.22 9.55
C ALA A 20 -6.54 -7.54 9.11
N SER A 21 -5.74 -8.57 8.80
CA SER A 21 -6.26 -9.86 8.33
C SER A 21 -6.64 -10.78 9.48
N ASN A 22 -7.80 -11.44 9.38
CA ASN A 22 -8.19 -12.48 10.34
C ASN A 22 -7.35 -13.74 10.09
N PRO A 23 -6.62 -14.27 11.09
CA PRO A 23 -5.78 -15.46 10.93
C PRO A 23 -6.51 -16.69 10.36
N LEU A 24 -7.79 -16.87 10.70
CA LEU A 24 -8.62 -17.97 10.19
C LEU A 24 -8.98 -17.78 8.71
N TYR A 25 -9.26 -16.54 8.30
CA TYR A 25 -9.49 -16.21 6.89
C TYR A 25 -8.20 -16.37 6.09
N THR A 26 -7.08 -15.87 6.61
CA THR A 26 -5.76 -16.03 5.97
C THR A 26 -5.37 -17.50 5.79
N ALA A 27 -5.67 -18.36 6.77
CA ALA A 27 -5.34 -19.78 6.71
C ALA A 27 -6.08 -20.56 5.59
N ILE A 28 -7.17 -20.00 5.05
CA ILE A 28 -7.95 -20.64 3.98
C ILE A 28 -7.75 -20.00 2.61
N ILE A 29 -6.95 -18.91 2.51
CA ILE A 29 -6.61 -18.30 1.22
C ILE A 29 -5.63 -19.21 0.47
N THR A 30 -6.03 -19.63 -0.73
CA THR A 30 -5.11 -20.25 -1.68
C THR A 30 -4.18 -19.18 -2.26
N ASP A 31 -2.87 -19.45 -2.23
CA ASP A 31 -1.82 -18.56 -2.78
C ASP A 31 -1.91 -17.12 -2.22
N PRO A 32 -1.66 -16.95 -0.92
CA PRO A 32 -1.82 -15.65 -0.25
C PRO A 32 -0.72 -14.67 -0.66
N VAL A 33 -1.13 -13.42 -0.89
CA VAL A 33 -0.25 -12.28 -1.15
C VAL A 33 -0.53 -11.20 -0.12
N ASN A 34 0.53 -10.65 0.47
CA ASN A 34 0.41 -9.50 1.35
C ASN A 34 0.34 -8.21 0.52
N ILE A 35 -0.51 -7.29 0.97
CA ILE A 35 -0.52 -5.91 0.51
C ILE A 35 -0.47 -4.99 1.72
N TYR A 36 0.08 -3.80 1.52
CA TYR A 36 0.38 -2.85 2.58
C TYR A 36 -0.09 -1.47 2.18
N VAL A 37 -0.98 -0.87 2.96
CA VAL A 37 -1.38 0.52 2.80
C VAL A 37 -0.61 1.35 3.79
N MET A 38 0.34 2.16 3.31
CA MET A 38 1.03 3.14 4.13
C MET A 38 0.16 4.39 4.18
N VAL A 39 -0.11 4.88 5.39
CA VAL A 39 -0.83 6.14 5.63
C VAL A 39 0.05 7.07 6.42
N ASP A 40 0.33 8.23 5.83
CA ASP A 40 0.76 9.43 6.53
C ASP A 40 -0.48 10.23 6.91
N ASN A 41 -0.70 10.39 8.22
CA ASN A 41 -1.92 10.93 8.79
C ASN A 41 -1.79 12.39 9.23
N ASP A 42 -0.62 13.03 9.03
CA ASP A 42 -0.36 14.41 9.43
C ASP A 42 -0.60 15.40 8.28
N TRP A 43 -1.17 16.57 8.60
CA TRP A 43 -1.41 17.68 7.66
C TRP A 43 -2.16 17.27 6.38
N LEU A 44 -1.52 17.43 5.21
CA LEU A 44 -2.07 17.03 3.91
C LEU A 44 -2.06 15.51 3.75
N GLY A 45 -1.21 14.83 4.52
CA GLY A 45 -1.02 13.39 4.58
C GLY A 45 -0.66 12.76 3.24
N HIS A 46 -0.59 11.44 3.26
CA HIS A 46 -0.32 10.66 2.06
C HIS A 46 -0.84 9.23 2.23
N VAL A 47 -1.16 8.60 1.10
CA VAL A 47 -1.48 7.17 1.09
C VAL A 47 -0.77 6.51 -0.09
N GLY A 48 0.02 5.49 0.23
CA GLY A 48 0.65 4.60 -0.75
C GLY A 48 0.18 3.16 -0.56
N LEU A 49 0.26 2.38 -1.63
CA LEU A 49 -0.09 0.95 -1.64
C LEU A 49 1.12 0.15 -2.11
N VAL A 50 1.60 -0.79 -1.32
CA VAL A 50 2.57 -1.80 -1.75
C VAL A 50 1.86 -3.13 -1.95
N ILE A 51 2.11 -3.78 -3.08
CA ILE A 51 1.58 -5.10 -3.42
C ILE A 51 2.74 -6.10 -3.43
N ASP A 52 2.55 -7.23 -2.76
CA ASP A 52 3.52 -8.33 -2.64
C ASP A 52 4.73 -7.99 -1.76
N ASP A 53 5.53 -9.02 -1.48
CA ASP A 53 6.70 -8.97 -0.63
C ASP A 53 8.01 -9.05 -1.43
N GLY A 54 9.08 -8.56 -0.81
CA GLY A 54 10.44 -8.78 -1.29
C GLY A 54 10.71 -8.35 -2.73
N ASP A 55 11.24 -9.26 -3.53
CA ASP A 55 11.66 -9.00 -4.91
C ASP A 55 10.51 -8.86 -5.92
N LYS A 56 9.29 -9.25 -5.50
CA LYS A 56 8.07 -9.09 -6.29
C LYS A 56 7.29 -7.83 -5.95
N ALA A 57 7.73 -7.12 -4.91
CA ALA A 57 6.99 -5.99 -4.38
C ALA A 57 6.88 -4.86 -5.41
N ILE A 58 5.72 -4.21 -5.43
CA ILE A 58 5.44 -3.04 -6.27
C ILE A 58 4.79 -1.98 -5.39
N LEU A 59 5.43 -0.82 -5.30
CA LEU A 59 4.86 0.38 -4.71
C LEU A 59 3.97 1.08 -5.74
N TYR A 60 2.78 1.49 -5.36
CA TYR A 60 1.92 2.45 -6.05
C TYR A 60 1.81 3.70 -5.19
N ASP A 61 2.39 4.80 -5.67
CA ASP A 61 2.54 6.05 -4.92
C ASP A 61 1.83 7.23 -5.62
N PRO A 62 0.50 7.19 -5.76
CA PRO A 62 -0.21 8.20 -6.53
C PRO A 62 -0.05 9.58 -5.88
N SER A 63 0.54 10.53 -6.60
CA SER A 63 0.75 11.91 -6.19
C SER A 63 1.65 12.09 -4.96
N GLY A 64 2.47 11.09 -4.59
CA GLY A 64 3.32 11.12 -3.40
C GLY A 64 4.70 11.75 -3.60
N GLY A 65 5.15 11.85 -4.86
CA GLY A 65 6.43 12.50 -5.20
C GLY A 65 7.67 11.71 -4.77
N TYR A 66 7.51 10.50 -4.24
CA TYR A 66 8.63 9.62 -3.95
C TYR A 66 9.26 9.11 -5.26
N MET A 67 10.59 9.24 -5.38
CA MET A 67 11.32 8.96 -6.63
C MET A 67 12.24 7.73 -6.56
N GLY A 68 12.12 6.86 -5.54
CA GLY A 68 12.91 5.61 -5.47
C GLY A 68 14.32 5.74 -4.87
N CYS A 69 14.69 6.95 -4.49
CA CYS A 69 15.78 7.20 -3.55
C CYS A 69 15.31 8.26 -2.54
N GLY A 70 15.53 7.99 -1.26
CA GLY A 70 15.22 8.92 -0.17
C GLY A 70 16.27 10.02 -0.15
N GLU A 71 16.94 10.22 0.98
CA GLU A 71 18.03 11.20 1.12
C GLU A 71 19.20 11.03 0.11
N LYS A 72 19.32 9.85 -0.52
CA LYS A 72 20.38 9.51 -1.49
C LYS A 72 20.13 10.03 -2.92
N CYS A 73 18.97 10.60 -3.22
CA CYS A 73 18.68 11.24 -4.51
C CYS A 73 19.52 12.51 -4.78
N LEU A 74 20.33 12.97 -3.81
CA LEU A 74 21.24 14.11 -3.93
C LEU A 74 22.37 13.93 -4.98
N ALA A 75 22.51 12.74 -5.60
CA ALA A 75 23.53 12.43 -6.61
C ALA A 75 23.09 12.62 -8.08
N ASN A 76 21.95 13.27 -8.33
CA ASN A 76 21.55 13.74 -9.67
C ASN A 76 21.28 12.63 -10.72
N GLN A 77 20.91 11.43 -10.29
CA GLN A 77 20.28 10.42 -11.15
C GLN A 77 18.78 10.44 -10.91
N MET A 78 18.13 11.53 -11.34
CA MET A 78 16.68 11.65 -11.25
C MET A 78 16.05 10.68 -12.25
N ALA A 79 15.36 9.67 -11.74
CA ALA A 79 14.27 9.09 -12.50
C ALA A 79 13.12 10.11 -12.39
N HIS A 80 12.89 10.92 -13.43
CA HIS A 80 11.70 11.78 -13.49
C HIS A 80 10.49 10.86 -13.53
N ARG A 81 9.84 10.73 -12.38
CA ARG A 81 8.76 9.80 -12.15
C ARG A 81 7.58 10.58 -11.53
N GLY A 82 6.51 10.72 -12.30
CA GLY A 82 5.37 11.60 -12.03
C GLY A 82 4.35 11.03 -11.04
N SER A 83 3.26 11.77 -10.83
CA SER A 83 2.21 11.48 -9.84
C SER A 83 1.43 10.17 -10.07
N GLY A 84 1.54 9.49 -11.21
CA GLY A 84 0.82 8.25 -11.49
C GLY A 84 1.61 6.97 -11.24
N GLU A 85 2.83 7.07 -10.70
CA GLU A 85 3.83 6.04 -10.93
C GLU A 85 3.88 4.95 -9.86
N PHE A 86 4.02 3.73 -10.36
CA PHE A 86 4.35 2.56 -9.57
C PHE A 86 5.83 2.25 -9.70
N MET A 87 6.42 1.66 -8.66
CA MET A 87 7.83 1.34 -8.58
C MET A 87 7.98 -0.13 -8.20
N PRO A 88 8.53 -0.99 -9.07
CA PRO A 88 8.87 -2.34 -8.67
C PRO A 88 10.13 -2.34 -7.81
N TYR A 89 10.35 -3.34 -6.98
CA TYR A 89 11.67 -3.60 -6.43
C TYR A 89 12.69 -3.84 -7.58
N PRO A 90 13.95 -3.37 -7.49
CA PRO A 90 14.58 -2.61 -6.40
C PRO A 90 14.52 -1.08 -6.55
N ASP A 91 13.61 -0.55 -7.39
CA ASP A 91 13.43 0.89 -7.55
C ASP A 91 12.87 1.54 -6.27
N PHE A 92 12.24 0.76 -5.38
CA PHE A 92 11.92 1.16 -4.01
C PHE A 92 12.39 0.12 -2.98
N ASP A 93 12.51 0.58 -1.72
CA ASP A 93 12.61 -0.26 -0.53
C ASP A 93 11.88 0.44 0.63
N TRP A 94 11.43 -0.35 1.61
CA TRP A 94 10.60 0.14 2.71
C TRP A 94 11.27 1.22 3.56
N ASP A 95 12.53 1.03 3.97
CA ASP A 95 13.24 2.02 4.78
C ASP A 95 13.32 3.36 4.05
N THR A 96 13.69 3.33 2.78
CA THR A 96 13.81 4.56 1.99
C THR A 96 12.45 5.25 1.79
N TYR A 97 11.39 4.48 1.53
CA TYR A 97 10.04 5.01 1.36
C TYR A 97 9.48 5.61 2.66
N LEU A 98 9.62 4.90 3.78
CA LEU A 98 9.18 5.39 5.09
C LEU A 98 9.99 6.61 5.55
N SER A 99 11.30 6.66 5.25
CA SER A 99 12.14 7.81 5.57
C SER A 99 11.65 9.10 4.92
N TYR A 100 11.21 9.01 3.66
CA TYR A 100 10.73 10.13 2.89
C TYR A 100 9.49 10.76 3.55
N HIS A 101 8.54 9.95 3.99
CA HIS A 101 7.34 10.44 4.68
C HIS A 101 7.60 10.85 6.13
N LYS A 102 8.48 10.12 6.84
CA LYS A 102 8.87 10.43 8.24
C LYS A 102 9.49 11.82 8.39
N TRP A 103 10.12 12.34 7.34
CA TRP A 103 10.70 13.68 7.35
C TRP A 103 9.67 14.79 7.63
N SER A 104 8.42 14.61 7.19
CA SER A 104 7.34 15.59 7.35
C SER A 104 6.22 15.16 8.29
N SER A 105 6.27 13.94 8.86
CA SER A 105 5.17 13.34 9.61
C SER A 105 5.65 12.51 10.80
N ASP A 106 4.95 12.61 11.92
CA ASP A 106 5.11 11.78 13.11
C ASP A 106 4.00 10.72 13.25
N ASP A 107 2.87 10.85 12.55
CA ASP A 107 1.77 9.87 12.52
C ASP A 107 1.76 9.07 11.20
N LEU A 108 2.64 8.08 11.14
CA LEU A 108 2.71 7.09 10.06
C LEU A 108 2.25 5.73 10.55
N VAL A 109 1.50 5.02 9.71
CA VAL A 109 1.12 3.63 9.95
C VAL A 109 1.11 2.85 8.65
N VAL A 110 1.45 1.56 8.72
CA VAL A 110 1.26 0.61 7.63
C VAL A 110 0.15 -0.35 8.03
N ILE A 111 -0.87 -0.51 7.18
CA ILE A 111 -1.96 -1.46 7.38
C ILE A 111 -1.77 -2.62 6.41
N GLN A 112 -1.59 -3.83 6.92
CA GLN A 112 -1.38 -5.03 6.14
C GLN A 112 -2.67 -5.83 5.96
N PHE A 113 -2.92 -6.23 4.72
CA PHE A 113 -3.93 -7.22 4.36
C PHE A 113 -3.28 -8.41 3.65
N THR A 114 -3.84 -9.60 3.83
CA THR A 114 -3.52 -10.79 3.06
C THR A 114 -4.72 -11.13 2.18
N ILE A 115 -4.47 -11.18 0.87
CA ILE A 115 -5.50 -11.41 -0.15
C ILE A 115 -5.08 -12.56 -1.07
N PRO A 116 -6.01 -13.20 -1.80
CA PRO A 116 -5.65 -14.18 -2.83
C PRO A 116 -4.80 -13.55 -3.94
N SER A 117 -3.87 -14.30 -4.53
CA SER A 117 -3.01 -13.79 -5.62
C SER A 117 -3.79 -13.26 -6.82
N GLU A 118 -4.92 -13.88 -7.19
CA GLU A 118 -5.81 -13.37 -8.24
C GLU A 118 -6.36 -11.96 -7.94
N HIS A 119 -6.53 -11.62 -6.66
CA HIS A 119 -6.95 -10.29 -6.22
C HIS A 119 -5.78 -9.29 -6.32
N ALA A 120 -4.57 -9.71 -5.93
CA ALA A 120 -3.36 -8.92 -6.11
C ALA A 120 -3.09 -8.62 -7.60
N GLU A 121 -3.30 -9.58 -8.49
CA GLU A 121 -3.17 -9.37 -9.94
C GLU A 121 -4.23 -8.42 -10.50
N ARG A 122 -5.47 -8.44 -9.98
CA ARG A 122 -6.47 -7.42 -10.31
C ARG A 122 -6.01 -6.02 -9.89
N LEU A 123 -5.44 -5.85 -8.69
CA LEU A 123 -4.88 -4.58 -8.23
C LEU A 123 -3.79 -4.07 -9.18
N LYS A 124 -2.80 -4.93 -9.48
CA LYS A 124 -1.71 -4.59 -10.42
C LYS A 124 -2.25 -4.17 -11.78
N ASN A 125 -3.21 -4.92 -12.33
CA ASN A 125 -3.83 -4.60 -13.61
C ASN A 125 -4.55 -3.24 -13.59
N ILE A 126 -5.26 -2.88 -12.51
CA ILE A 126 -5.90 -1.57 -12.39
C ILE A 126 -4.83 -0.47 -12.36
N ILE A 127 -3.75 -0.66 -11.59
CA ILE A 127 -2.66 0.31 -11.47
C ILE A 127 -1.94 0.52 -12.80
N PHE A 128 -1.57 -0.56 -13.50
CA PHE A 128 -0.81 -0.47 -14.75
C PHE A 128 -1.61 0.12 -15.91
N ASN A 129 -2.94 0.06 -15.85
CA ASN A 129 -3.83 0.64 -16.84
C ASN A 129 -4.36 2.03 -16.43
N ASN A 130 -3.89 2.59 -15.30
CA ASN A 130 -4.34 3.88 -14.81
C ASN A 130 -3.37 5.01 -15.24
N ASN A 131 -3.89 6.00 -15.96
CA ASN A 131 -3.17 7.24 -16.29
C ASN A 131 -3.58 8.43 -15.41
N TYR A 132 -4.35 8.20 -14.35
CA TYR A 132 -4.93 9.24 -13.51
C TYR A 132 -4.24 9.32 -12.15
N ALA A 133 -3.58 10.45 -11.90
CA ALA A 133 -3.23 10.91 -10.57
C ALA A 133 -3.05 12.43 -10.58
N ASP A 134 -4.08 13.14 -10.16
CA ASP A 134 -4.01 14.58 -9.90
C ASP A 134 -3.44 14.84 -8.49
N HIS A 135 -2.84 16.01 -8.28
CA HIS A 135 -2.28 16.39 -6.99
C HIS A 135 -3.36 16.33 -5.89
N PHE A 136 -2.97 15.93 -4.66
CA PHE A 136 -3.89 15.77 -3.52
C PHE A 136 -4.93 14.64 -3.63
N HIS A 137 -4.85 13.78 -4.65
CA HIS A 137 -5.75 12.64 -4.81
C HIS A 137 -5.10 11.29 -4.44
N CYS A 138 -4.02 11.26 -3.64
CA CYS A 138 -3.34 10.02 -3.24
C CYS A 138 -4.29 9.01 -2.59
N ALA A 139 -4.94 9.40 -1.49
CA ALA A 139 -5.93 8.61 -0.76
C ALA A 139 -7.13 8.23 -1.64
N THR A 140 -7.59 9.16 -2.49
CA THR A 140 -8.68 8.91 -3.43
C THR A 140 -8.31 7.80 -4.42
N ASN A 141 -7.10 7.85 -4.99
CA ASN A 141 -6.64 6.87 -5.96
C ASN A 141 -6.39 5.50 -5.33
N VAL A 142 -5.74 5.44 -4.16
CA VAL A 142 -5.53 4.17 -3.45
C VAL A 142 -6.88 3.54 -3.07
N SER A 143 -7.81 4.32 -2.50
CA SER A 143 -9.16 3.83 -2.16
C SER A 143 -9.90 3.33 -3.39
N ARG A 144 -9.82 4.05 -4.51
CA ARG A 144 -10.44 3.66 -5.79
C ARG A 144 -9.88 2.34 -6.30
N VAL A 145 -8.55 2.18 -6.36
CA VAL A 145 -7.89 0.96 -6.84
C VAL A 145 -8.26 -0.24 -5.96
N LEU A 146 -8.22 -0.06 -4.64
CA LEU A 146 -8.65 -1.09 -3.68
C LEU A 146 -10.11 -1.47 -3.94
N ARG A 147 -11.02 -0.50 -4.03
CA ARG A 147 -12.44 -0.74 -4.30
C ARG A 147 -12.69 -1.48 -5.61
N GLU A 148 -12.11 -1.01 -6.71
CA GLU A 148 -12.27 -1.58 -8.06
C GLU A 148 -11.72 -3.00 -8.17
N SER A 149 -10.72 -3.35 -7.35
CA SER A 149 -10.18 -4.72 -7.30
C SER A 149 -11.14 -5.75 -6.69
N GLY A 150 -12.17 -5.27 -5.97
CA GLY A 150 -13.23 -6.07 -5.36
C GLY A 150 -12.82 -6.70 -4.02
N GLY A 151 -13.34 -7.91 -3.76
CA GLY A 151 -13.05 -8.65 -2.53
C GLY A 151 -13.48 -7.91 -1.26
N ILE A 152 -12.60 -7.87 -0.26
CA ILE A 152 -12.84 -7.21 1.04
C ILE A 152 -13.00 -5.69 0.92
N PHE A 153 -12.43 -5.10 -0.15
CA PHE A 153 -12.40 -3.65 -0.36
C PHE A 153 -13.58 -3.12 -1.19
N LYS A 154 -14.43 -4.00 -1.74
CA LYS A 154 -15.47 -3.64 -2.71
C LYS A 154 -16.47 -2.56 -2.24
N ASN A 155 -16.60 -2.41 -0.92
CA ASN A 155 -17.53 -1.49 -0.27
C ASN A 155 -16.86 -0.20 0.24
N LEU A 156 -15.57 0.03 -0.06
CA LEU A 156 -14.93 1.31 0.19
C LEU A 156 -15.72 2.45 -0.46
N GLU A 157 -15.79 3.60 0.23
CA GLU A 157 -16.51 4.75 -0.28
C GLU A 157 -15.91 5.26 -1.61
N ASP A 158 -16.79 5.73 -2.50
CA ASP A 158 -16.41 6.39 -3.74
C ASP A 158 -16.27 7.91 -3.54
N GLY A 159 -15.60 8.58 -4.48
CA GLY A 159 -15.39 10.02 -4.45
C GLY A 159 -14.13 10.44 -3.72
N PHE A 160 -14.06 11.71 -3.30
CA PHE A 160 -12.87 12.25 -2.64
C PHE A 160 -12.65 11.62 -1.27
N ARG A 161 -11.40 11.20 -1.03
CA ARG A 161 -10.95 10.56 0.20
C ARG A 161 -9.75 11.30 0.78
N THR A 162 -9.71 11.42 2.10
CA THR A 162 -8.56 11.93 2.86
C THR A 162 -7.73 10.78 3.43
N PRO A 163 -6.44 10.97 3.74
CA PRO A 163 -5.60 9.93 4.33
C PRO A 163 -6.17 9.33 5.62
N TRP A 164 -6.61 10.18 6.56
CA TRP A 164 -7.26 9.73 7.80
C TRP A 164 -8.59 9.01 7.55
N GLY A 165 -9.37 9.43 6.54
CA GLY A 165 -10.62 8.76 6.16
C GLY A 165 -10.37 7.35 5.63
N VAL A 166 -9.34 7.18 4.80
CA VAL A 166 -8.91 5.86 4.30
C VAL A 166 -8.40 4.99 5.46
N LYS A 167 -7.56 5.53 6.36
CA LYS A 167 -7.08 4.81 7.55
C LYS A 167 -8.24 4.26 8.38
N ASN A 168 -9.22 5.10 8.72
CA ASN A 168 -10.36 4.68 9.53
C ASN A 168 -11.19 3.59 8.83
N GLU A 169 -11.52 3.78 7.55
CA GLU A 169 -12.28 2.76 6.80
C GLU A 169 -11.54 1.42 6.73
N LEU A 170 -10.24 1.43 6.47
CA LEU A 170 -9.43 0.21 6.40
C LEU A 170 -9.33 -0.50 7.75
N LEU A 171 -9.23 0.24 8.86
CA LEU A 171 -9.19 -0.35 10.20
C LEU A 171 -10.55 -0.89 10.66
N ASP A 172 -11.65 -0.31 10.18
CA ASP A 172 -13.01 -0.77 10.45
C ASP A 172 -13.44 -1.96 9.57
N MET A 173 -12.64 -2.32 8.57
CA MET A 173 -12.93 -3.47 7.72
C MET A 173 -12.93 -4.76 8.53
N LYS A 174 -14.06 -5.45 8.48
CA LYS A 174 -14.16 -6.82 8.96
C LYS A 174 -13.80 -7.76 7.81
N PRO A 175 -12.82 -8.65 7.97
CA PRO A 175 -12.60 -9.71 7.00
C PRO A 175 -13.90 -10.54 6.84
N PRO A 176 -14.12 -11.16 5.67
CA PRO A 176 -15.33 -11.92 5.40
C PRO A 176 -15.55 -12.96 6.50
N GLU A 177 -16.80 -13.10 6.96
CA GLU A 177 -17.13 -14.18 7.89
C GLU A 177 -16.75 -15.51 7.23
N VAL A 178 -15.89 -16.28 7.92
CA VAL A 178 -15.58 -17.65 7.50
C VAL A 178 -16.83 -18.47 7.76
N LEU A 179 -17.66 -18.62 6.74
CA LEU A 179 -18.74 -19.60 6.73
C LEU A 179 -18.07 -20.97 6.69
N PHE A 180 -17.81 -21.56 7.86
CA PHE A 180 -17.54 -22.99 7.93
C PHE A 180 -18.78 -23.70 7.35
N PRO A 181 -18.67 -24.42 6.22
CA PRO A 181 -19.76 -25.31 5.84
C PRO A 181 -19.92 -26.26 7.02
N HIS A 182 -21.12 -26.29 7.61
CA HIS A 182 -21.44 -27.16 8.73
C HIS A 182 -20.84 -28.54 8.48
N VAL A 183 -19.89 -28.93 9.32
CA VAL A 183 -19.42 -30.31 9.41
C VAL A 183 -20.67 -31.12 9.77
N LYS A 184 -21.20 -31.85 8.79
CA LYS A 184 -22.27 -32.83 9.00
C LYS A 184 -21.73 -34.02 9.78
#